data_AF-A0A924NE22-F1
#
_entry.id   AF-A0A924NE22-F1
#
_cell.length_a   1.000
_cell.length_b   1.000
_cell.length_c   1.000
_cell.angle_alpha   90.00
_cell.angle_beta   90.00
_cell.angle_gamma   90.00
#
_symmetry.space_group_name_H-M   'P 1'
#
loop_
_entity.id
_entity.type
_entity.pdbx_description
1 polymer ?
#
loop_
_entity_poly.entity_id
_entity_poly.type
_entity_poly.pdbx_seq_one_letter_code
_entity_poly.pdbx_strand_id
1 'polypeptide(L)'
;MRILPLLCLLSTALPAAAETISAEIGTSGLTATESRLTALPAPTDADRFALGGVRFLRTVEGALQLRWQTGLSEQMTMIPFLRLPIPENPDPVAFDPAAIATLFKNVNTGMDSARAPLADIAPNADFSVEIAFKDIWFDINSNATRDTGEDLLTALGPMIMGWQWDQRDPATPAPVIRFDAADAAWLSAYTHLLGGLSDMILAYDPTAPITRITDARTAMTKLGVLAPDPMFGMGGGASMDVVDYFAMILATLNQTPDKAHMLSAQTHLLAMVDDNRRFWSQVVLETDNDKEWIPKD
;
A
#
# COMPACT_ATOMS: atom_id res chain seq x y z
N MET A 1 -47.49 -26.38 54.31
CA MET A 1 -46.71 -26.53 53.06
C MET A 1 -47.12 -25.41 52.12
N ARG A 2 -46.26 -24.41 51.92
CA ARG A 2 -46.43 -23.33 50.94
C ARG A 2 -45.37 -23.54 49.85
N ILE A 3 -45.80 -23.76 48.61
CA ILE A 3 -44.92 -23.90 47.45
C ILE A 3 -44.88 -22.53 46.76
N LEU A 4 -43.68 -21.95 46.66
CA LEU A 4 -43.40 -20.72 45.93
C LEU A 4 -42.89 -21.11 44.53
N PRO A 5 -43.40 -20.56 43.41
CA PRO A 5 -42.81 -20.83 42.11
C PRO A 5 -41.62 -19.88 41.88
N LEU A 6 -40.48 -20.47 41.53
CA LEU A 6 -39.26 -19.77 41.11
C LEU A 6 -39.47 -19.29 39.66
N LEU A 7 -39.57 -17.99 39.45
CA LEU A 7 -39.59 -17.38 38.12
C LEU A 7 -38.15 -17.27 37.62
N CYS A 8 -37.74 -18.15 36.69
CA CYS A 8 -36.49 -17.97 35.94
C CYS A 8 -36.68 -16.90 34.87
N LEU A 9 -36.12 -15.71 35.11
CA LEU A 9 -35.91 -14.68 34.10
C LEU A 9 -34.77 -15.15 33.18
N LEU A 10 -35.11 -15.61 31.96
CA LEU A 10 -34.15 -15.73 30.88
C LEU A 10 -33.87 -14.34 30.31
N SER A 11 -32.74 -13.76 30.72
CA SER A 11 -32.17 -12.59 30.07
C SER A 11 -31.60 -13.03 28.71
N THR A 12 -32.35 -12.81 27.64
CA THR A 12 -31.80 -12.90 26.27
C THR A 12 -30.83 -11.74 26.08
N ALA A 13 -29.53 -12.01 26.19
CA ALA A 13 -28.50 -11.08 25.75
C ALA A 13 -28.68 -10.88 24.24
N LEU A 14 -29.07 -9.67 23.83
CA LEU A 14 -29.03 -9.28 22.42
C LEU A 14 -27.56 -9.34 21.98
N PRO A 15 -27.24 -9.94 20.81
CA PRO A 15 -25.89 -9.92 20.29
C PRO A 15 -25.48 -8.45 20.10
N ALA A 16 -24.34 -8.07 20.67
CA ALA A 16 -23.71 -6.80 20.34
C ALA A 16 -23.57 -6.74 18.81
N ALA A 17 -23.96 -5.62 18.20
CA ALA A 17 -23.71 -5.42 16.77
C ALA A 17 -22.21 -5.63 16.52
N ALA A 18 -21.87 -6.56 15.61
CA ALA A 18 -20.48 -6.81 15.26
C ALA A 18 -19.84 -5.49 14.78
N GLU A 19 -18.65 -5.19 15.28
CA GLU A 19 -17.89 -4.04 14.82
C GLU A 19 -17.67 -4.14 13.31
N THR A 20 -17.88 -3.02 12.59
CA THR A 20 -17.61 -2.97 11.15
C THR A 20 -16.11 -3.07 10.89
N ILE A 21 -15.70 -3.63 9.76
CA ILE A 21 -14.28 -3.70 9.39
C ILE A 21 -13.59 -2.33 9.38
N SER A 22 -14.27 -1.26 8.93
CA SER A 22 -13.74 0.11 8.97
C SER A 22 -13.39 0.54 10.41
N ALA A 23 -14.33 0.37 11.34
CA ALA A 23 -14.12 0.70 12.74
C ALA A 23 -12.98 -0.13 13.36
N GLU A 24 -12.92 -1.43 13.06
CA GLU A 24 -11.86 -2.32 13.55
C GLU A 24 -10.47 -1.87 13.08
N ILE A 25 -10.31 -1.50 11.80
CA ILE A 25 -9.05 -0.94 11.29
C ILE A 25 -8.70 0.34 12.05
N GLY A 26 -9.69 1.21 12.27
CA GLY A 26 -9.50 2.47 13.00
C GLY A 26 -9.06 2.28 14.46
N THR A 27 -9.54 1.23 15.13
CA THR A 27 -9.25 0.96 16.55
C THR A 27 -8.01 0.11 16.77
N SER A 28 -7.82 -0.91 15.95
CA SER A 28 -6.83 -1.98 16.17
C SER A 28 -5.67 -1.96 15.18
N GLY A 29 -5.78 -1.18 14.10
CA GLY A 29 -4.78 -1.11 13.05
C GLY A 29 -4.75 -2.33 12.14
N LEU A 30 -4.03 -2.22 11.03
CA LEU A 30 -4.06 -3.21 9.95
C LEU A 30 -3.57 -4.60 10.39
N THR A 31 -2.54 -4.68 11.23
CA THR A 31 -1.92 -5.95 11.66
C THR A 31 -2.89 -6.83 12.47
N ALA A 32 -3.59 -6.22 13.43
CA ALA A 32 -4.54 -6.94 14.26
C ALA A 32 -5.75 -7.40 13.45
N THR A 33 -6.26 -6.54 12.58
CA THR A 33 -7.36 -6.86 11.66
C THR A 33 -7.00 -8.00 10.70
N GLU A 34 -5.80 -7.98 10.11
CA GLU A 34 -5.31 -9.06 9.24
C GLU A 34 -5.30 -10.40 9.98
N SER A 35 -4.80 -10.40 11.22
CA SER A 35 -4.70 -11.60 12.05
C SER A 35 -6.07 -12.19 12.36
N ARG A 36 -7.06 -11.35 12.69
CA ARG A 36 -8.44 -11.78 12.94
C ARG A 36 -9.08 -12.36 11.69
N LEU A 37 -9.00 -11.66 10.56
CA LEU A 37 -9.59 -12.09 9.29
C LEU A 37 -8.98 -13.42 8.81
N THR A 38 -7.66 -13.59 8.96
CA THR A 38 -6.96 -14.83 8.61
C THR A 38 -7.41 -16.01 9.49
N ALA A 39 -7.80 -15.76 10.74
CA ALA A 39 -8.25 -16.79 11.67
C ALA A 39 -9.72 -17.23 11.47
N LEU A 40 -10.47 -16.62 10.55
CA LEU A 40 -11.86 -16.98 10.30
C LEU A 40 -11.94 -18.40 9.68
N PRO A 41 -12.68 -19.34 10.30
CA PRO A 41 -12.77 -20.72 9.80
C PRO A 41 -13.63 -20.85 8.54
N ALA A 42 -14.54 -19.89 8.30
CA ALA A 42 -15.45 -19.87 7.16
C ALA A 42 -15.68 -18.41 6.74
N PRO A 43 -14.73 -17.76 6.04
CA PRO A 43 -14.88 -16.37 5.63
C PRO A 43 -16.00 -16.22 4.61
N THR A 44 -16.79 -15.16 4.75
CA THR A 44 -17.72 -14.67 3.72
C THR A 44 -16.96 -13.96 2.59
N ASP A 45 -17.63 -13.63 1.49
CA ASP A 45 -16.99 -12.88 0.40
C ASP A 45 -16.59 -11.46 0.84
N ALA A 46 -17.37 -10.84 1.73
CA ALA A 46 -17.00 -9.59 2.39
C ALA A 46 -15.73 -9.74 3.24
N ASP A 47 -15.58 -10.85 3.98
CA ASP A 47 -14.36 -11.13 4.76
C ASP A 47 -13.15 -11.37 3.85
N ARG A 48 -13.34 -12.05 2.72
CA ARG A 48 -12.30 -12.26 1.70
C ARG A 48 -11.84 -10.94 1.09
N PHE A 49 -12.78 -10.08 0.71
CA PHE A 49 -12.48 -8.76 0.17
C PHE A 49 -11.73 -7.92 1.21
N ALA A 50 -12.24 -7.88 2.44
CA ALA A 50 -11.59 -7.19 3.55
C ALA A 50 -10.15 -7.70 3.79
N LEU A 51 -9.93 -9.02 3.77
CA LEU A 51 -8.60 -9.60 3.97
C LEU A 51 -7.64 -9.23 2.84
N GLY A 52 -8.10 -9.25 1.58
CA GLY A 52 -7.31 -8.82 0.44
C GLY A 52 -6.93 -7.33 0.53
N GLY A 53 -7.90 -6.47 0.85
CA GLY A 53 -7.69 -5.03 1.06
C GLY A 53 -6.74 -4.73 2.21
N VAL A 54 -6.89 -5.39 3.36
CA VAL A 54 -6.01 -5.20 4.52
C VAL A 54 -4.58 -5.66 4.19
N ARG A 55 -4.39 -6.80 3.52
CA ARG A 55 -3.06 -7.26 3.09
C ARG A 55 -2.41 -6.33 2.07
N PHE A 56 -3.20 -5.76 1.16
CA PHE A 56 -2.72 -4.73 0.25
C PHE A 56 -2.22 -3.51 1.04
N LEU A 57 -3.03 -2.97 1.97
CA LEU A 57 -2.65 -1.83 2.80
C LEU A 57 -1.44 -2.12 3.69
N ARG A 58 -1.34 -3.34 4.26
CA ARG A 58 -0.16 -3.81 5.03
C ARG A 58 1.11 -3.83 4.20
N THR A 59 1.00 -4.14 2.91
CA THR A 59 2.14 -4.10 2.00
C THR A 59 2.62 -2.67 1.78
N VAL A 60 1.68 -1.72 1.68
CA VAL A 60 2.00 -0.28 1.63
C VAL A 60 2.62 0.17 2.95
N GLU A 61 2.06 -0.22 4.10
CA GLU A 61 2.61 0.08 5.42
C GLU A 61 4.06 -0.40 5.56
N GLY A 62 4.35 -1.64 5.17
CA GLY A 62 5.72 -2.18 5.21
C GLY A 62 6.69 -1.40 4.31
N ALA A 63 6.22 -0.89 3.17
CA ALA A 63 7.02 -0.01 2.31
C ALA A 63 7.34 1.33 2.98
N LEU A 64 6.33 1.93 3.65
CA LEU A 64 6.50 3.18 4.40
C LEU A 64 7.41 2.98 5.62
N GLN A 65 7.28 1.87 6.35
CA GLN A 65 8.13 1.50 7.48
C GLN A 65 9.60 1.38 7.06
N LEU A 66 9.90 0.65 5.97
CA LEU A 66 11.26 0.52 5.49
C LEU A 66 11.86 1.87 5.10
N ARG A 67 11.07 2.73 4.45
CA ARG A 67 11.48 4.08 4.09
C ARG A 67 11.77 4.95 5.31
N TRP A 68 10.87 4.91 6.31
CA TRP A 68 11.03 5.64 7.57
C TRP A 68 12.28 5.16 8.33
N GLN A 69 12.44 3.85 8.50
CA GLN A 69 13.58 3.25 9.20
C GLN A 69 14.92 3.67 8.60
N THR A 70 15.03 3.69 7.28
CA THR A 70 16.29 3.98 6.56
C THR A 70 16.55 5.48 6.31
N GLY A 71 15.63 6.36 6.72
CA GLY A 71 15.75 7.80 6.46
C GLY A 71 15.77 8.16 4.97
N LEU A 72 15.17 7.32 4.13
CA LEU A 72 14.98 7.56 2.70
C LEU A 72 13.93 8.67 2.47
N SER A 73 14.14 9.88 2.98
CA SER A 73 13.24 11.03 2.81
C SER A 73 13.69 11.97 1.67
N GLU A 74 12.74 12.77 1.16
CA GLU A 74 12.77 13.80 0.10
C GLU A 74 13.47 13.54 -1.27
N GLN A 75 14.61 12.87 -1.36
CA GLN A 75 15.40 12.86 -2.60
C GLN A 75 15.11 11.68 -3.54
N MET A 76 14.23 10.76 -3.14
CA MET A 76 13.73 9.63 -3.96
C MET A 76 12.33 9.88 -4.55
N THR A 77 11.99 11.14 -4.83
CA THR A 77 10.69 11.55 -5.41
C THR A 77 10.38 10.98 -6.79
N MET A 78 11.39 10.39 -7.46
CA MET A 78 11.28 9.83 -8.81
C MET A 78 10.66 8.42 -8.86
N ILE A 79 10.53 7.71 -7.72
CA ILE A 79 9.94 6.37 -7.66
C ILE A 79 8.51 6.46 -7.08
N PRO A 80 7.47 6.01 -7.80
CA PRO A 80 6.09 5.96 -7.30
C PRO A 80 5.98 5.25 -5.93
N PHE A 81 5.06 5.68 -5.06
CA PHE A 81 4.88 5.28 -3.64
C PHE A 81 6.01 5.68 -2.66
N LEU A 82 7.25 5.90 -3.11
CA LEU A 82 8.33 6.38 -2.24
C LEU A 82 8.35 7.92 -2.09
N ARG A 83 7.51 8.63 -2.84
CA ARG A 83 7.39 10.10 -2.84
C ARG A 83 6.41 10.68 -1.81
N LEU A 84 5.83 9.84 -0.96
CA LEU A 84 4.74 10.25 -0.06
C LEU A 84 5.29 11.12 1.09
N PRO A 85 4.57 12.13 1.57
CA PRO A 85 4.96 12.82 2.80
C PRO A 85 4.80 11.84 3.96
N ILE A 86 5.92 11.51 4.64
CA ILE A 86 5.90 10.76 5.90
C ILE A 86 6.64 11.57 6.97
N PRO A 87 6.34 11.38 8.26
CA PRO A 87 7.12 11.97 9.34
C PRO A 87 8.60 11.63 9.20
N GLU A 88 9.49 12.55 9.58
CA GLU A 88 10.93 12.27 9.61
C GLU A 88 11.25 11.27 10.72
N ASN A 89 12.18 10.35 10.45
CA ASN A 89 12.75 9.49 11.48
C ASN A 89 13.88 10.26 12.18
N PRO A 90 13.81 10.49 13.52
CA PRO A 90 14.84 11.23 14.24
C PRO A 90 16.18 10.47 14.35
N ASP A 91 16.18 9.14 14.18
CA ASP A 91 17.38 8.30 14.27
C ASP A 91 17.34 7.20 13.19
N PRO A 92 17.50 7.56 11.90
CA PRO A 92 17.43 6.60 10.81
C PRO A 92 18.64 5.67 10.83
N VAL A 93 18.40 4.38 10.53
CA VAL A 93 19.48 3.44 10.29
C VAL A 93 20.23 3.82 9.02
N ALA A 94 21.51 3.47 8.95
CA ALA A 94 22.31 3.69 7.75
C ALA A 94 21.66 3.03 6.52
N PHE A 95 21.57 3.78 5.42
CA PHE A 95 20.99 3.28 4.18
C PHE A 95 21.82 2.13 3.60
N ASP A 96 21.17 0.99 3.39
CA ASP A 96 21.71 -0.15 2.64
C ASP A 96 21.14 -0.13 1.21
N PRO A 97 21.97 -0.08 0.16
CA PRO A 97 21.53 -0.21 -1.23
C PRO A 97 20.60 -1.41 -1.49
N ALA A 98 20.80 -2.53 -0.79
CA ALA A 98 19.97 -3.73 -0.93
C ALA A 98 18.55 -3.56 -0.36
N ALA A 99 18.30 -2.52 0.44
CA ALA A 99 16.98 -2.19 0.94
C ALA A 99 15.98 -1.92 -0.19
N ILE A 100 16.43 -1.34 -1.31
CA ILE A 100 15.56 -1.09 -2.47
C ILE A 100 15.11 -2.41 -3.12
N ALA A 101 16.02 -3.35 -3.36
CA ALA A 101 15.64 -4.67 -3.88
C ALA A 101 14.75 -5.44 -2.89
N THR A 102 15.03 -5.31 -1.59
CA THR A 102 14.22 -5.92 -0.53
C THR A 102 12.80 -5.35 -0.50
N LEU A 103 12.65 -4.03 -0.67
CA LEU A 103 11.35 -3.37 -0.79
C LEU A 103 10.50 -4.03 -1.88
N PHE A 104 11.03 -4.11 -3.11
CA PHE A 104 10.25 -4.64 -4.24
C PHE A 104 9.97 -6.15 -4.12
N LYS A 105 10.86 -6.93 -3.48
CA LYS A 105 10.56 -8.33 -3.12
C LYS A 105 9.41 -8.45 -2.13
N ASN A 106 9.39 -7.58 -1.12
CA ASN A 106 8.31 -7.54 -0.13
C ASN A 106 7.00 -7.08 -0.77
N VAL A 107 7.05 -6.11 -1.68
CA VAL A 107 5.88 -5.67 -2.46
C VAL A 107 5.33 -6.83 -3.29
N ASN A 108 6.16 -7.55 -4.04
CA ASN A 108 5.73 -8.75 -4.79
C ASN A 108 4.99 -9.76 -3.90
N THR A 109 5.64 -10.15 -2.79
CA THR A 109 5.09 -11.12 -1.84
C THR A 109 3.77 -10.63 -1.22
N GLY A 110 3.70 -9.36 -0.86
CA GLY A 110 2.51 -8.74 -0.30
C GLY A 110 1.35 -8.65 -1.29
N MET A 111 1.63 -8.31 -2.55
CA MET A 111 0.64 -8.27 -3.62
C MET A 111 0.08 -9.67 -3.93
N ASP A 112 0.90 -10.72 -3.91
CA ASP A 112 0.43 -12.11 -4.00
C ASP A 112 -0.49 -12.46 -2.83
N SER A 113 -0.09 -12.11 -1.60
CA SER A 113 -0.87 -12.36 -0.39
C SER A 113 -2.23 -11.63 -0.41
N ALA A 114 -2.26 -10.42 -0.95
CA ALA A 114 -3.47 -9.61 -1.12
C ALA A 114 -4.43 -10.18 -2.18
N ARG A 115 -3.90 -10.73 -3.28
CA ARG A 115 -4.72 -11.39 -4.32
C ARG A 115 -5.35 -12.69 -3.86
N ALA A 116 -4.63 -13.47 -3.06
CA ALA A 116 -5.04 -14.83 -2.69
C ALA A 116 -6.51 -14.94 -2.21
N PRO A 117 -7.00 -14.13 -1.25
CA PRO A 117 -8.40 -14.20 -0.82
C PRO A 117 -9.40 -13.68 -1.87
N LEU A 118 -8.98 -12.76 -2.74
CA LEU A 118 -9.85 -12.20 -3.79
C LEU A 118 -10.16 -13.22 -4.88
N ALA A 119 -9.25 -14.16 -5.14
CA ALA A 119 -9.40 -15.20 -6.16
C ALA A 119 -10.60 -16.14 -5.90
N ASP A 120 -11.02 -16.25 -4.63
CA ASP A 120 -12.15 -17.09 -4.21
C ASP A 120 -13.50 -16.36 -4.29
N ILE A 121 -13.52 -15.06 -4.64
CA ILE A 121 -14.74 -14.26 -4.76
C ILE A 121 -15.34 -14.46 -6.16
N ALA A 122 -16.58 -14.96 -6.20
CA ALA A 122 -17.31 -15.15 -7.44
C ALA A 122 -17.57 -13.79 -8.14
N PRO A 123 -17.54 -13.71 -9.49
CA PRO A 123 -17.79 -12.46 -10.21
C PRO A 123 -19.14 -11.80 -9.94
N ASN A 124 -20.14 -12.59 -9.53
CA ASN A 124 -21.49 -12.14 -9.23
C ASN A 124 -21.81 -12.28 -7.73
N ALA A 125 -20.78 -12.31 -6.87
CA ALA A 125 -20.97 -12.31 -5.44
C ALA A 125 -21.73 -11.05 -5.02
N ASP A 126 -22.74 -11.23 -4.16
CA ASP A 126 -23.53 -10.14 -3.61
C ASP A 126 -23.00 -9.82 -2.21
N PHE A 127 -22.10 -8.85 -2.13
CA PHE A 127 -21.56 -8.35 -0.89
C PHE A 127 -21.27 -6.87 -1.00
N SER A 128 -21.09 -6.24 0.16
CA SER A 128 -20.59 -4.87 0.23
C SER A 128 -19.74 -4.66 1.47
N VAL A 129 -18.65 -3.93 1.30
CA VAL A 129 -17.75 -3.55 2.39
C VAL A 129 -17.62 -2.03 2.42
N GLU A 130 -18.17 -1.38 3.44
CA GLU A 130 -18.00 0.06 3.62
C GLU A 130 -16.71 0.36 4.40
N ILE A 131 -15.87 1.24 3.85
CA ILE A 131 -14.64 1.72 4.47
C ILE A 131 -14.65 3.24 4.49
N ALA A 132 -14.56 3.81 5.69
CA ALA A 132 -14.33 5.23 5.86
C ALA A 132 -12.82 5.51 5.81
N PHE A 133 -12.39 6.38 4.90
CA PHE A 133 -10.96 6.69 4.75
C PHE A 133 -10.35 7.34 6.00
N LYS A 134 -11.17 7.94 6.87
CA LYS A 134 -10.74 8.42 8.20
C LYS A 134 -10.30 7.31 9.15
N ASP A 135 -10.69 6.06 8.91
CA ASP A 135 -10.36 4.94 9.79
C ASP A 135 -9.09 4.23 9.34
N ILE A 136 -8.58 4.49 8.14
CA ILE A 136 -7.32 3.93 7.65
C ILE A 136 -6.15 4.80 8.12
N TRP A 137 -5.18 4.15 8.75
CA TRP A 137 -3.90 4.72 9.15
C TRP A 137 -2.80 3.66 8.97
N PHE A 138 -1.55 4.11 8.82
CA PHE A 138 -0.37 3.27 8.64
C PHE A 138 0.55 3.45 9.84
N ASP A 139 0.92 2.37 10.53
CA ASP A 139 1.91 2.34 11.60
C ASP A 139 3.33 2.53 11.02
N ILE A 140 3.66 3.76 10.63
CA ILE A 140 4.87 4.12 9.86
C ILE A 140 6.12 3.90 10.72
N ASN A 141 6.05 4.22 12.01
CA ASN A 141 7.16 4.07 12.94
C ASN A 141 7.21 2.70 13.63
N SER A 142 6.26 1.80 13.32
CA SER A 142 6.16 0.44 13.87
C SER A 142 5.95 0.39 15.39
N ASN A 143 5.23 1.36 15.96
CA ASN A 143 4.93 1.43 17.40
C ASN A 143 3.55 0.86 17.77
N ALA A 144 2.77 0.38 16.80
CA ALA A 144 1.43 -0.17 16.95
C ALA A 144 0.39 0.82 17.54
N THR A 145 0.61 2.13 17.38
CA THR A 145 -0.31 3.18 17.80
C THR A 145 -0.51 4.20 16.68
N ARG A 146 -1.71 4.78 16.59
CA ARG A 146 -2.02 5.78 15.57
C ARG A 146 -1.46 7.14 15.96
N ASP A 147 -0.38 7.54 15.29
CA ASP A 147 0.28 8.83 15.51
C ASP A 147 -0.12 9.90 14.49
N THR A 148 0.25 11.14 14.78
CA THR A 148 0.02 12.26 13.84
C THR A 148 0.85 12.08 12.57
N GLY A 149 0.20 12.17 11.40
CA GLY A 149 0.85 12.01 10.10
C GLY A 149 0.73 10.61 9.49
N GLU A 150 0.11 9.67 10.22
CA GLU A 150 -0.08 8.28 9.79
C GLU A 150 -1.42 8.01 9.08
N ASP A 151 -2.33 8.99 9.08
CA ASP A 151 -3.63 8.87 8.44
C ASP A 151 -3.51 8.71 6.92
N LEU A 152 -4.35 7.84 6.34
CA LEU A 152 -4.39 7.56 4.90
C LEU A 152 -4.40 8.83 4.05
N LEU A 153 -5.29 9.77 4.38
CA LEU A 153 -5.45 10.99 3.59
C LEU A 153 -4.25 11.92 3.73
N THR A 154 -3.58 11.92 4.87
CA THR A 154 -2.34 12.69 5.07
C THR A 154 -1.19 12.09 4.26
N ALA A 155 -1.07 10.76 4.26
CA ALA A 155 0.00 10.05 3.57
C ALA A 155 -0.22 9.91 2.05
N LEU A 156 -1.44 9.62 1.62
CA LEU A 156 -1.80 9.20 0.25
C LEU A 156 -2.84 10.11 -0.44
N GLY A 157 -3.39 11.12 0.23
CA GLY A 157 -4.45 11.98 -0.31
C GLY A 157 -4.19 12.52 -1.73
N PRO A 158 -3.04 13.15 -2.00
CA PRO A 158 -2.68 13.64 -3.34
C PRO A 158 -2.60 12.53 -4.39
N MET A 159 -2.22 11.32 -4.00
CA MET A 159 -2.10 10.18 -4.91
C MET A 159 -3.46 9.58 -5.26
N ILE A 160 -4.36 9.50 -4.28
CA ILE A 160 -5.70 8.90 -4.43
C ILE A 160 -6.64 9.86 -5.17
N MET A 161 -6.63 11.15 -4.80
CA MET A 161 -7.61 12.12 -5.30
C MET A 161 -7.04 13.02 -6.42
N GLY A 162 -5.74 12.93 -6.71
CA GLY A 162 -5.09 13.74 -7.74
C GLY A 162 -5.35 15.23 -7.58
N TRP A 163 -5.74 15.91 -8.66
CA TRP A 163 -6.06 17.35 -8.66
C TRP A 163 -7.23 17.74 -7.75
N GLN A 164 -8.12 16.80 -7.41
CA GLN A 164 -9.24 17.06 -6.50
C GLN A 164 -8.76 17.22 -5.05
N TRP A 165 -7.58 16.68 -4.71
CA TRP A 165 -6.97 16.86 -3.39
C TRP A 165 -6.68 18.34 -3.11
N ASP A 166 -6.06 19.03 -4.07
CA ASP A 166 -5.65 20.43 -3.92
C ASP A 166 -6.85 21.39 -3.83
N GLN A 167 -8.01 20.98 -4.35
CA GLN A 167 -9.25 21.76 -4.33
C GLN A 167 -10.19 21.36 -3.19
N ARG A 168 -9.83 20.33 -2.41
CA ARG A 168 -10.65 19.81 -1.33
C ARG A 168 -10.65 20.80 -0.16
N ASP A 169 -11.85 21.16 0.32
CA ASP A 169 -11.98 21.84 1.60
C ASP A 169 -11.57 20.86 2.73
N PRO A 170 -10.54 21.17 3.53
CA PRO A 170 -10.11 20.33 4.64
C PRO A 170 -11.21 20.02 5.67
N ALA A 171 -12.25 20.85 5.76
CA ALA A 171 -13.42 20.60 6.62
C ALA A 171 -14.37 19.52 6.06
N THR A 172 -14.22 19.12 4.80
CA THR A 172 -15.04 18.07 4.18
C THR A 172 -14.70 16.71 4.81
N PRO A 173 -15.69 15.99 5.38
CA PRO A 173 -15.46 14.67 5.96
C PRO A 173 -14.81 13.71 4.97
N ALA A 174 -13.87 12.89 5.48
CA ALA A 174 -13.24 11.85 4.67
C ALA A 174 -14.30 10.99 3.97
N PRO A 175 -14.09 10.61 2.70
CA PRO A 175 -15.06 9.80 1.97
C PRO A 175 -15.24 8.45 2.66
N VAL A 176 -16.46 7.92 2.55
CA VAL A 176 -16.78 6.53 2.82
C VAL A 176 -16.99 5.88 1.48
N ILE A 177 -16.26 4.82 1.20
CA ILE A 177 -16.37 4.05 -0.03
C ILE A 177 -17.06 2.72 0.28
N ARG A 178 -18.02 2.34 -0.56
CA ARG A 178 -18.71 1.05 -0.52
C ARG A 178 -18.10 0.19 -1.61
N PHE A 179 -17.37 -0.84 -1.21
CA PHE A 179 -16.73 -1.75 -2.14
C PHE A 179 -17.57 -3.00 -2.41
N ASP A 180 -17.52 -3.49 -3.64
CA ASP A 180 -18.31 -4.64 -4.10
C ASP A 180 -17.49 -5.70 -4.89
N ALA A 181 -18.20 -6.58 -5.60
CA ALA A 181 -17.57 -7.64 -6.39
C ALA A 181 -16.83 -7.15 -7.64
N ALA A 182 -17.18 -5.98 -8.21
CA ALA A 182 -16.39 -5.36 -9.26
C ALA A 182 -15.06 -4.86 -8.67
N ASP A 183 -15.09 -4.24 -7.50
CA ASP A 183 -13.89 -3.74 -6.84
C ASP A 183 -12.88 -4.84 -6.49
N ALA A 184 -13.34 -6.07 -6.26
CA ALA A 184 -12.45 -7.22 -6.08
C ALA A 184 -11.59 -7.46 -7.33
N ALA A 185 -12.17 -7.34 -8.53
CA ALA A 185 -11.44 -7.45 -9.80
C ALA A 185 -10.54 -6.24 -10.03
N TRP A 186 -10.97 -5.02 -9.66
CA TRP A 186 -10.13 -3.83 -9.72
C TRP A 186 -8.89 -3.97 -8.82
N LEU A 187 -9.08 -4.38 -7.57
CA LEU A 187 -7.99 -4.54 -6.61
C LEU A 187 -7.04 -5.65 -7.06
N SER A 188 -7.56 -6.77 -7.58
CA SER A 188 -6.75 -7.82 -8.18
C SER A 188 -5.90 -7.29 -9.34
N ALA A 189 -6.49 -6.54 -10.28
CA ALA A 189 -5.75 -5.91 -11.38
C ALA A 189 -4.65 -4.98 -10.85
N TYR A 190 -4.96 -4.14 -9.85
CA TYR A 190 -4.00 -3.19 -9.30
C TYR A 190 -2.83 -3.86 -8.60
N THR A 191 -3.07 -4.95 -7.88
CA THR A 191 -1.98 -5.74 -7.29
C THR A 191 -1.08 -6.34 -8.37
N HIS A 192 -1.64 -6.76 -9.52
CA HIS A 192 -0.86 -7.28 -10.65
C HIS A 192 -0.02 -6.18 -11.30
N LEU A 193 -0.53 -4.95 -11.43
CA LEU A 193 0.26 -3.81 -11.86
C LEU A 193 1.50 -3.61 -10.97
N LEU A 194 1.31 -3.59 -9.65
CA LEU A 194 2.41 -3.38 -8.71
C LEU A 194 3.40 -4.54 -8.67
N GLY A 195 2.91 -5.78 -8.78
CA GLY A 195 3.77 -6.95 -8.92
C GLY A 195 4.62 -6.90 -10.20
N GLY A 196 3.99 -6.57 -11.33
CA GLY A 196 4.68 -6.46 -12.61
C GLY A 196 5.76 -5.37 -12.62
N LEU A 197 5.47 -4.19 -12.07
CA LEU A 197 6.47 -3.13 -11.91
C LEU A 197 7.62 -3.53 -10.98
N SER A 198 7.31 -4.23 -9.89
CA SER A 198 8.32 -4.71 -8.95
C SER A 198 9.24 -5.73 -9.60
N ASP A 199 8.70 -6.69 -10.35
CA ASP A 199 9.50 -7.64 -11.13
C ASP A 199 10.34 -6.96 -12.22
N MET A 200 9.82 -5.93 -12.88
CA MET A 200 10.63 -5.15 -13.83
C MET A 200 11.85 -4.51 -13.15
N ILE A 201 11.68 -3.97 -11.94
CA ILE A 201 12.79 -3.36 -11.19
C ILE A 201 13.77 -4.44 -10.72
N LEU A 202 13.26 -5.55 -10.19
CA LEU A 202 14.08 -6.68 -9.74
C LEU A 202 14.83 -7.38 -10.88
N ALA A 203 14.28 -7.35 -12.10
CA ALA A 203 14.96 -7.91 -13.27
C ALA A 203 16.33 -7.25 -13.50
N TYR A 204 16.43 -5.93 -13.29
CA TYR A 204 17.72 -5.25 -13.40
C TYR A 204 18.49 -5.27 -12.09
N ASP A 205 17.82 -5.31 -10.94
CA ASP A 205 18.38 -5.16 -9.58
C ASP A 205 19.24 -3.89 -9.44
N PRO A 206 18.72 -2.84 -8.76
CA PRO A 206 19.45 -1.59 -8.63
C PRO A 206 20.57 -1.63 -7.57
N THR A 207 20.73 -2.74 -6.82
CA THR A 207 21.65 -2.82 -5.67
C THR A 207 23.08 -2.45 -6.05
N ALA A 208 23.68 -3.16 -7.01
CA ALA A 208 25.07 -2.91 -7.39
C ALA A 208 25.32 -1.51 -8.00
N PRO A 209 24.46 -0.99 -8.90
CA PRO A 209 24.50 0.41 -9.33
C PRO A 209 24.44 1.42 -8.17
N ILE A 210 23.50 1.26 -7.23
CA ILE A 210 23.34 2.16 -6.09
C ILE A 210 24.60 2.11 -5.19
N THR A 211 25.11 0.91 -4.89
CA THR A 211 26.35 0.73 -4.11
C THR A 211 27.50 1.47 -4.77
N ARG A 212 27.72 1.24 -6.07
CA ARG A 212 28.84 1.84 -6.80
C ARG A 212 28.80 3.37 -6.79
N ILE A 213 27.63 3.96 -7.03
CA ILE A 213 27.51 5.42 -7.09
C ILE A 213 27.61 6.04 -5.69
N THR A 214 27.02 5.40 -4.67
CA THR A 214 27.16 5.83 -3.27
C THR A 214 28.63 5.78 -2.80
N ASP A 215 29.36 4.72 -3.15
CA ASP A 215 30.79 4.59 -2.85
C ASP A 215 31.63 5.64 -3.57
N ALA A 216 31.33 5.89 -4.85
CA ALA A 216 31.99 6.94 -5.63
C ALA A 216 31.75 8.32 -5.01
N ARG A 217 30.51 8.65 -4.62
CA ARG A 217 30.16 9.90 -3.94
C ARG A 217 30.93 10.07 -2.62
N THR A 218 31.01 9.00 -1.84
CA THR A 218 31.78 8.97 -0.59
C THR A 218 33.27 9.20 -0.85
N ALA A 219 33.83 8.57 -1.88
CA ALA A 219 35.23 8.77 -2.26
C ALA A 219 35.50 10.20 -2.74
N MET A 220 34.62 10.77 -3.56
CA MET A 220 34.73 12.16 -4.05
C MET A 220 34.66 13.17 -2.89
N THR A 221 33.76 12.96 -1.93
CA THR A 221 33.62 13.82 -0.74
C THR A 221 34.90 13.82 0.13
N LYS A 222 35.64 12.71 0.16
CA LYS A 222 36.95 12.65 0.86
C LYS A 222 38.04 13.47 0.17
N LEU A 223 37.89 13.77 -1.12
CA LEU A 223 38.86 14.55 -1.91
C LEU A 223 38.64 16.06 -1.79
N GLY A 224 37.45 16.50 -1.36
CA GLY A 224 37.13 17.91 -1.16
C GLY A 224 35.63 18.19 -1.14
N VAL A 225 35.29 19.47 -1.02
CA VAL A 225 33.89 19.92 -1.07
C VAL A 225 33.38 19.76 -2.51
N LEU A 226 32.29 19.01 -2.65
CA LEU A 226 31.60 18.86 -3.93
C LEU A 226 30.72 20.07 -4.22
N ALA A 227 30.60 20.39 -5.51
CA ALA A 227 29.71 21.45 -5.96
C ALA A 227 28.24 21.14 -5.55
N PRO A 228 27.41 22.16 -5.34
CA PRO A 228 25.98 21.97 -5.15
C PRO A 228 25.33 21.27 -6.34
N ASP A 229 24.15 20.70 -6.11
CA ASP A 229 23.36 20.09 -7.18
C ASP A 229 23.17 21.06 -8.37
N PRO A 230 23.51 20.63 -9.60
CA PRO A 230 23.59 21.51 -10.75
C PRO A 230 22.24 21.88 -11.37
N MET A 231 21.13 21.24 -11.00
CA MET A 231 19.84 21.39 -11.71
C MET A 231 18.73 21.94 -10.82
N PHE A 232 18.65 21.47 -9.58
CA PHE A 232 17.63 21.85 -8.61
C PHE A 232 18.20 22.71 -7.48
N GLY A 233 19.53 22.83 -7.37
CA GLY A 233 20.17 23.53 -6.25
C GLY A 233 19.86 22.90 -4.89
N MET A 234 19.33 21.67 -4.89
CA MET A 234 18.93 20.89 -3.73
C MET A 234 20.10 19.98 -3.35
N GLY A 235 20.67 20.20 -2.16
CA GLY A 235 21.81 19.41 -1.70
C GLY A 235 23.17 19.93 -2.18
N GLY A 236 24.17 19.72 -1.35
CA GLY A 236 25.56 20.11 -1.55
C GLY A 236 26.46 19.43 -0.52
N GLY A 237 27.70 19.12 -0.91
CA GLY A 237 28.61 18.35 -0.06
C GLY A 237 28.36 16.84 -0.14
N ALA A 238 28.17 16.19 1.01
CA ALA A 238 28.16 14.72 1.14
C ALA A 238 26.87 14.03 0.69
N SER A 239 25.76 14.77 0.47
CA SER A 239 24.49 14.21 -0.02
C SER A 239 24.57 13.85 -1.50
N MET A 240 23.73 12.91 -1.95
CA MET A 240 23.57 12.63 -3.38
C MET A 240 22.98 13.83 -4.12
N ASP A 241 23.33 13.97 -5.40
CA ASP A 241 22.74 14.96 -6.31
C ASP A 241 22.03 14.31 -7.51
N VAL A 242 21.44 15.13 -8.37
CA VAL A 242 20.70 14.65 -9.54
C VAL A 242 21.55 13.83 -10.52
N VAL A 243 22.85 14.11 -10.61
CA VAL A 243 23.77 13.36 -11.49
C VAL A 243 23.99 11.97 -10.91
N ASP A 244 24.11 11.85 -9.59
CA ASP A 244 24.19 10.55 -8.91
C ASP A 244 22.92 9.72 -9.20
N TYR A 245 21.73 10.30 -9.08
CA TYR A 245 20.47 9.60 -9.37
C TYR A 245 20.36 9.14 -10.83
N PHE A 246 20.68 10.01 -11.79
CA PHE A 246 20.70 9.61 -13.20
C PHE A 246 21.75 8.54 -13.47
N ALA A 247 22.94 8.63 -12.87
CA ALA A 247 23.98 7.63 -13.01
C ALA A 247 23.51 6.27 -12.46
N MET A 248 22.82 6.24 -11.33
CA MET A 248 22.21 5.02 -10.78
C MET A 248 21.20 4.42 -11.76
N ILE A 249 20.23 5.19 -12.24
CA ILE A 249 19.19 4.71 -13.17
C ILE A 249 19.82 4.17 -14.46
N LEU A 250 20.71 4.94 -15.08
CA LEU A 250 21.38 4.54 -16.31
C LEU A 250 22.24 3.29 -16.10
N ALA A 251 22.98 3.21 -15.00
CA ALA A 251 23.77 2.03 -14.67
C ALA A 251 22.88 0.80 -14.41
N THR A 252 21.72 0.97 -13.75
CA THR A 252 20.74 -0.10 -13.55
C THR A 252 20.20 -0.62 -14.87
N LEU A 253 19.76 0.27 -15.75
CA LEU A 253 19.18 -0.09 -17.05
C LEU A 253 20.21 -0.64 -18.05
N ASN A 254 21.50 -0.36 -17.86
CA ASN A 254 22.58 -0.90 -18.68
C ASN A 254 23.00 -2.33 -18.28
N GLN A 255 22.34 -2.93 -17.29
CA GLN A 255 22.51 -4.33 -16.93
C GLN A 255 21.73 -5.24 -17.88
N THR A 256 22.16 -6.50 -18.01
CA THR A 256 21.31 -7.51 -18.66
C THR A 256 20.21 -7.92 -17.69
N PRO A 257 18.93 -7.76 -18.04
CA PRO A 257 17.85 -8.09 -17.12
C PRO A 257 17.74 -9.60 -16.90
N ASP A 258 17.38 -10.00 -15.69
CA ASP A 258 16.99 -11.36 -15.37
C ASP A 258 15.72 -11.75 -16.14
N LYS A 259 15.82 -12.86 -16.88
CA LYS A 259 14.75 -13.32 -17.77
C LYS A 259 13.53 -13.82 -17.01
N ALA A 260 13.71 -14.40 -15.83
CA ALA A 260 12.60 -14.96 -15.06
C ALA A 260 11.73 -13.83 -14.51
N HIS A 261 12.35 -12.78 -13.95
CA HIS A 261 11.64 -11.59 -13.53
C HIS A 261 10.91 -10.89 -14.70
N MET A 262 11.55 -10.76 -15.88
CA MET A 262 10.86 -10.17 -17.04
C MET A 262 9.65 -10.99 -17.51
N LEU A 263 9.73 -12.33 -17.46
CA LEU A 263 8.59 -13.19 -17.79
C LEU A 263 7.48 -13.11 -16.74
N SER A 264 7.85 -13.03 -15.46
CA SER A 264 6.91 -12.82 -14.35
C SER A 264 6.19 -11.48 -14.49
N ALA A 265 6.93 -10.40 -14.79
CA ALA A 265 6.37 -9.09 -15.07
C ALA A 265 5.37 -9.13 -16.24
N GLN A 266 5.72 -9.79 -17.35
CA GLN A 266 4.80 -9.98 -18.47
C GLN A 266 3.51 -10.70 -18.03
N THR A 267 3.65 -11.77 -17.25
CA THR A 267 2.51 -12.57 -16.75
C THR A 267 1.58 -11.70 -15.89
N HIS A 268 2.15 -10.92 -14.98
CA HIS A 268 1.40 -9.97 -14.16
C HIS A 268 0.69 -8.91 -15.01
N LEU A 269 1.36 -8.30 -15.98
CA LEU A 269 0.75 -7.26 -16.82
C LEU A 269 -0.37 -7.80 -17.70
N LEU A 270 -0.29 -9.05 -18.17
CA LEU A 270 -1.39 -9.70 -18.89
C LEU A 270 -2.57 -10.01 -17.95
N ALA A 271 -2.31 -10.53 -16.75
CA ALA A 271 -3.36 -10.79 -15.75
C ALA A 271 -4.05 -9.49 -15.29
N MET A 272 -3.29 -8.40 -15.14
CA MET A 272 -3.84 -7.06 -14.89
C MET A 272 -4.85 -6.67 -15.96
N VAL A 273 -4.53 -6.87 -17.25
CA VAL A 273 -5.44 -6.53 -18.36
C VAL A 273 -6.71 -7.37 -18.30
N ASP A 274 -6.59 -8.67 -18.00
CA ASP A 274 -7.73 -9.57 -17.93
C ASP A 274 -8.66 -9.23 -16.74
N ASP A 275 -8.09 -8.96 -15.56
CA ASP A 275 -8.87 -8.53 -14.38
C ASP A 275 -9.49 -7.15 -14.58
N ASN A 276 -8.81 -6.23 -15.26
CA ASN A 276 -9.35 -4.91 -15.59
C ASN A 276 -10.53 -5.02 -16.56
N ARG A 277 -10.48 -5.94 -17.55
CA ARG A 277 -11.62 -6.23 -18.43
C ARG A 277 -12.80 -6.82 -17.65
N ARG A 278 -12.53 -7.71 -16.69
CA ARG A 278 -13.56 -8.25 -15.79
C ARG A 278 -14.23 -7.14 -15.00
N PHE A 279 -13.46 -6.26 -14.36
CA PHE A 279 -13.97 -5.09 -13.64
C PHE A 279 -14.94 -4.28 -14.50
N TRP A 280 -14.50 -3.81 -15.68
CA TRP A 280 -15.38 -3.00 -16.55
C TRP A 280 -16.61 -3.75 -17.04
N SER A 281 -16.53 -5.07 -17.20
CA SER A 281 -17.70 -5.89 -17.56
C SER A 281 -18.74 -6.00 -16.43
N GLN A 282 -18.31 -5.87 -15.16
CA GLN A 282 -19.17 -5.89 -13.98
C GLN A 282 -19.79 -4.51 -13.72
N VAL A 283 -18.99 -3.44 -13.81
CA VAL A 283 -19.44 -2.04 -13.60
C VAL A 283 -20.62 -1.65 -14.51
N VAL A 284 -20.63 -2.13 -15.75
CA VAL A 284 -21.74 -1.87 -16.70
C VAL A 284 -23.07 -2.51 -16.26
N LEU A 285 -23.02 -3.54 -15.41
CA LEU A 285 -24.20 -4.26 -14.93
C LEU A 285 -24.77 -3.69 -13.63
N GLU A 286 -24.00 -2.89 -12.89
CA GLU A 286 -24.44 -2.28 -11.64
C GLU A 286 -25.64 -1.35 -11.86
N THR A 287 -26.54 -1.30 -10.89
CA THR A 287 -27.78 -0.50 -10.99
C THR A 287 -27.71 0.85 -10.28
N ASP A 288 -26.73 1.05 -9.40
CA ASP A 288 -26.55 2.27 -8.63
C ASP A 288 -25.09 2.77 -8.74
N ASN A 289 -24.78 3.85 -8.02
CA ASN A 289 -23.49 4.51 -7.98
C ASN A 289 -23.22 4.99 -6.53
N ASP A 290 -23.76 4.27 -5.54
CA ASP A 290 -23.77 4.71 -4.14
C ASP A 290 -22.40 4.51 -3.49
N LYS A 291 -21.66 5.62 -3.35
CA LYS A 291 -20.33 5.65 -2.71
C LYS A 291 -19.31 4.72 -3.38
N GLU A 292 -19.42 4.56 -4.69
CA GLU A 292 -18.52 3.72 -5.48
C GLU A 292 -17.07 4.18 -5.40
N TRP A 293 -16.15 3.20 -5.43
CA TRP A 293 -14.73 3.48 -5.54
C TRP A 293 -14.39 4.15 -6.87
N ILE A 294 -14.95 3.63 -7.96
CA ILE A 294 -14.85 4.21 -9.30
C ILE A 294 -16.26 4.41 -9.85
N PRO A 295 -16.74 5.66 -9.90
CA PRO A 295 -18.05 5.97 -10.47
C PRO A 295 -18.12 5.65 -11.97
N LYS A 296 -19.32 5.27 -12.45
CA LYS A 296 -19.56 4.92 -13.87
C LYS A 296 -20.12 6.05 -14.75
N ASP A 297 -20.28 7.25 -14.20
CA ASP A 297 -20.88 8.44 -14.85
C ASP A 297 -19.87 9.41 -15.49
#